data_AF-A0A1B6HFG0-F1
#
_entry.id   AF-A0A1B6HFG0-F1
#
_cell.length_a   1.000
_cell.length_b   1.000
_cell.length_c   1.000
_cell.angle_alpha   90.00
_cell.angle_beta   90.00
_cell.angle_gamma   90.00
#
_symmetry.space_group_name_H-M   'P 1'
#
loop_
_entity.id
_entity.type
_entity.pdbx_description
1 polymer ?
#
loop_
_entity_poly.entity_id
_entity_poly.type
_entity_poly.pdbx_seq_one_letter_code
_entity_poly.pdbx_strand_id
1 'polypeptide(L)'
;MITQIYFLLVVSVSASQDCSFGDISADTAQFKINLYHQYIHGRHFDVEQRVCDLALNVTQGLISTFSRDLDALLTITSQIFKLFISLVKDRGGRGCVKELKESFQTISKKESKVFKSCMTLPLHKQVELKKEVVSFHNEYQNAFMRILARLDQCQSQFPNAADKDKLNRCVKSNHERYFKKVANIGQDHFNDSCMKVFVESIANCQAKSLDKVKSETSRLLKLLANCAQLFNADIDPELKASVMSPEKQFVLVPSIEAQIKEAQSTYGNIKTDDALERFIDFMVKAYTTVLEDHPNGYYDKQFKKAMDSYLKAVDRSLQDNKHPQDMTCGRTALQRLNEVVKRASKEYDNCYSKRSRDTSILINDIANSHTFLTSKVDEVGDIAILNCLKDGYIFQTNTIMTCFDTKLRHFTTFDLPKHLKFAETMVKILHEEIPYYGNSTKLLPCADKVLQETKLKADNELFTYQRCMYKSTGTDYSVMELQRAIASGVPFISHYLNSIRIFNASSKTDDEM
;
A
#
# COMPACT_ATOMS: atom_id res chain seq x y z
N MET A 1 1.40 -31.04 -5.29
CA MET A 1 0.98 -30.20 -6.43
C MET A 1 1.07 -28.74 -6.02
N ILE A 2 2.30 -28.25 -5.89
CA ILE A 2 2.60 -26.83 -5.65
C ILE A 2 3.01 -26.31 -7.03
N THR A 3 2.01 -25.99 -7.83
CA THR A 3 2.22 -25.46 -9.17
C THR A 3 2.37 -23.95 -9.04
N GLN A 4 3.62 -23.50 -9.14
CA GLN A 4 4.00 -22.23 -9.76
C GLN A 4 2.98 -21.08 -9.66
N ILE A 5 2.95 -20.39 -8.53
CA ILE A 5 2.55 -18.97 -8.53
C ILE A 5 3.80 -18.21 -8.97
N TYR A 6 3.99 -18.14 -10.28
CA TYR A 6 4.98 -17.27 -10.89
C TYR A 6 4.66 -15.83 -10.48
N PHE A 7 5.59 -15.21 -9.77
CA PHE A 7 5.76 -13.76 -9.74
C PHE A 7 6.07 -13.27 -11.16
N LEU A 8 5.04 -13.14 -11.99
CA LEU A 8 5.10 -12.40 -13.25
C LEU A 8 4.87 -10.91 -12.93
N LEU A 9 5.88 -10.31 -12.30
CA LEU A 9 6.16 -8.88 -12.34
C LEU A 9 7.67 -8.68 -12.47
N VAL A 10 8.30 -9.43 -13.38
CA VAL A 10 9.59 -9.04 -13.96
C VAL A 10 9.27 -8.21 -15.20
N VAL A 11 9.01 -6.92 -15.00
CA VAL A 11 9.40 -5.92 -15.99
C VAL A 11 10.57 -5.20 -15.35
N SER A 12 11.76 -5.56 -15.80
CA SER A 12 13.00 -4.88 -15.49
C SER A 12 12.90 -3.42 -15.92
N VAL A 13 12.57 -2.54 -14.99
CA VAL A 13 13.01 -1.16 -15.03
C VAL A 13 14.19 -1.12 -14.08
N SER A 14 15.38 -1.11 -14.68
CA SER A 14 16.63 -0.85 -13.98
C SER A 14 16.44 0.32 -13.01
N ALA A 15 16.57 0.04 -11.72
CA ALA A 15 16.70 1.03 -10.68
C ALA A 15 18.02 1.78 -10.87
N SER A 16 18.02 2.77 -11.75
CA SER A 16 18.91 3.91 -11.61
C SER A 16 18.19 4.90 -10.70
N GLN A 17 18.65 4.95 -9.44
CA GLN A 17 18.58 6.13 -8.61
C GLN A 17 19.11 7.32 -9.41
N ASP A 18 18.21 8.05 -10.07
CA ASP A 18 18.36 9.43 -10.51
C ASP A 18 17.06 9.84 -11.22
N CYS A 19 15.99 9.95 -10.44
CA CYS A 19 14.88 10.80 -10.88
C CYS A 19 15.36 12.24 -10.70
N SER A 20 15.57 12.94 -11.82
CA SER A 20 15.78 14.38 -11.83
C SER A 20 14.62 15.05 -11.08
N PHE A 21 14.92 15.55 -9.88
CA PHE A 21 13.92 16.20 -9.03
C PHE A 21 13.53 17.53 -9.67
N GLY A 22 12.37 17.56 -10.33
CA GLY A 22 11.61 18.80 -10.53
C GLY A 22 11.14 19.38 -9.20
N ASP A 23 10.66 20.63 -9.21
CA ASP A 23 10.13 21.33 -8.05
C ASP A 23 9.04 20.51 -7.32
N ILE A 24 9.36 19.85 -6.20
CA ILE A 24 8.38 19.19 -5.33
C ILE A 24 7.75 20.24 -4.40
N SER A 25 6.42 20.37 -4.44
CA SER A 25 5.68 21.19 -3.47
C SER A 25 5.75 20.58 -2.07
N ALA A 26 5.62 21.42 -1.03
CA ALA A 26 5.62 20.93 0.35
C ALA A 26 4.47 19.96 0.63
N ASP A 27 3.28 20.19 0.05
CA ASP A 27 2.12 19.28 0.18
C ASP A 27 2.42 17.90 -0.41
N THR A 28 3.04 17.85 -1.60
CA THR A 28 3.44 16.58 -2.23
C THR A 28 4.52 15.87 -1.41
N ALA A 29 5.47 16.61 -0.85
CA ALA A 29 6.49 16.03 0.04
C ALA A 29 5.85 15.45 1.31
N GLN A 30 4.94 16.18 1.95
CA GLN A 30 4.23 15.76 3.15
C GLN A 30 3.36 14.53 2.88
N PHE A 31 2.61 14.54 1.78
CA PHE A 31 1.79 13.42 1.32
C PHE A 31 2.63 12.15 1.12
N LYS A 32 3.76 12.26 0.39
CA LYS A 32 4.69 11.14 0.20
C LYS A 32 5.22 10.61 1.54
N ILE A 33 5.69 11.50 2.42
CA ILE A 33 6.23 11.11 3.73
C ILE A 33 5.18 10.39 4.58
N ASN A 34 3.92 10.86 4.58
CA ASN A 34 2.81 10.22 5.27
C ASN A 34 2.54 8.80 4.73
N LEU A 35 2.56 8.61 3.42
CA LEU A 35 2.40 7.28 2.82
C LEU A 35 3.54 6.34 3.22
N TYR A 36 4.80 6.80 3.16
CA TYR A 36 5.94 5.99 3.61
C TYR A 36 5.88 5.65 5.10
N HIS A 37 5.43 6.59 5.93
CA HIS A 37 5.18 6.32 7.34
C HIS A 37 4.11 5.24 7.53
N GLN A 38 2.95 5.39 6.87
CA GLN A 38 1.81 4.49 7.02
C GLN A 38 2.11 3.06 6.53
N TYR A 39 2.76 2.91 5.37
CA TYR A 39 2.88 1.61 4.72
C TYR A 39 4.22 0.91 4.91
N ILE A 40 5.29 1.64 5.26
CA ILE A 40 6.64 1.08 5.33
C ILE A 40 7.26 1.32 6.72
N HIS A 41 7.65 2.55 7.02
CA HIS A 41 8.53 2.81 8.17
C HIS A 41 7.81 2.73 9.52
N GLY A 42 6.65 3.36 9.66
CA GLY A 42 5.86 3.29 10.91
C GLY A 42 5.35 1.87 11.16
N ARG A 43 4.83 1.23 10.10
CA ARG A 43 4.39 -0.16 10.12
C ARG A 43 5.45 -1.13 10.67
N HIS A 44 6.72 -1.00 10.27
CA HIS A 44 7.77 -1.90 10.77
C HIS A 44 7.89 -1.87 12.30
N PHE A 45 7.75 -0.69 12.93
CA PHE A 45 7.74 -0.61 14.38
C PHE A 45 6.48 -1.25 14.99
N ASP A 46 5.31 -1.05 14.39
CA ASP A 46 4.06 -1.66 14.87
C ASP A 46 4.12 -3.20 14.82
N VAL A 47 4.65 -3.74 13.73
CA VAL A 47 4.87 -5.18 13.55
C VAL A 47 5.86 -5.70 14.57
N GLU A 48 7.02 -5.06 14.72
CA GLU A 48 8.06 -5.49 15.66
C GLU A 48 7.56 -5.44 17.11
N GLN A 49 6.81 -4.40 17.49
CA GLN A 49 6.21 -4.33 18.82
C GLN A 49 5.25 -5.50 19.09
N ARG A 50 4.40 -5.85 18.12
CA ARG A 50 3.50 -7.02 18.22
C ARG A 50 4.28 -8.33 18.29
N VAL A 51 5.37 -8.45 17.52
CA VAL A 51 6.28 -9.60 17.56
C VAL A 51 6.93 -9.72 18.94
N CYS A 52 7.42 -8.62 19.52
CA CYS A 52 7.98 -8.62 20.88
C CYS A 52 6.96 -9.05 21.93
N ASP A 53 5.73 -8.53 21.86
CA ASP A 53 4.66 -8.89 22.78
C ASP A 53 4.31 -10.38 22.68
N LEU A 54 4.16 -10.90 21.47
CA LEU A 54 3.86 -12.31 21.24
C LEU A 54 5.03 -13.20 21.63
N ALA A 55 6.27 -12.85 21.29
CA ALA A 55 7.45 -13.62 21.63
C ALA A 55 7.63 -13.73 23.14
N LEU A 56 7.43 -12.63 23.88
CA LEU A 56 7.45 -12.64 25.35
C LEU A 56 6.36 -13.53 25.93
N ASN A 57 5.13 -13.43 25.42
CA ASN A 57 4.01 -14.25 25.88
C ASN A 57 4.24 -15.74 25.61
N VAL A 58 4.69 -16.09 24.39
CA VAL A 58 5.04 -17.48 24.02
C VAL A 58 6.14 -18.01 24.93
N THR A 59 7.16 -17.20 25.20
CA THR A 59 8.27 -17.55 26.09
C THR A 59 7.82 -17.84 27.51
N GLN A 60 6.99 -16.97 28.09
CA GLN A 60 6.42 -17.17 29.42
C GLN A 60 5.51 -18.40 29.46
N GLY A 61 4.72 -18.60 28.40
CA GLY A 61 3.89 -19.79 28.19
C GLY A 61 4.74 -21.05 28.23
N LEU A 62 5.78 -21.13 27.40
CA LEU A 62 6.75 -22.23 27.37
C LEU A 62 7.32 -22.53 28.76
N ILE A 63 7.81 -21.52 29.47
CA ILE A 63 8.36 -21.70 30.83
C ILE A 63 7.34 -22.31 31.80
N SER A 64 6.07 -21.91 31.68
CA SER A 64 4.99 -22.37 32.57
C SER A 64 4.51 -23.78 32.23
N THR A 65 4.48 -24.16 30.95
CA THR A 65 3.90 -25.43 30.50
C THR A 65 4.93 -26.52 30.23
N PHE A 66 6.22 -26.18 30.10
CA PHE A 66 7.29 -27.11 29.68
C PHE A 66 7.26 -28.45 30.40
N SER A 67 7.18 -28.46 31.74
CA SER A 67 7.17 -29.72 32.51
C SER A 67 5.96 -30.59 32.20
N ARG A 68 4.77 -29.97 32.06
CA ARG A 68 3.52 -30.68 31.77
C ARG A 68 3.56 -31.26 30.36
N ASP A 69 4.00 -30.47 29.40
CA ASP A 69 4.04 -30.88 28.00
C ASP A 69 5.11 -31.96 27.78
N LEU A 70 6.22 -31.90 28.54
CA LEU A 70 7.22 -32.96 28.59
C LEU A 70 6.69 -34.25 29.23
N ASP A 71 5.90 -34.16 30.30
CA ASP A 71 5.23 -35.34 30.89
C ASP A 71 4.26 -35.98 29.91
N ALA A 72 3.53 -35.18 29.13
CA ALA A 72 2.64 -35.67 28.08
C ALA A 72 3.43 -36.43 27.00
N LEU A 73 4.55 -35.88 26.53
CA LEU A 73 5.46 -36.58 25.62
C LEU A 73 5.94 -37.92 26.18
N LEU A 74 6.32 -37.94 27.45
CA LEU A 74 6.88 -39.11 28.13
C LEU A 74 5.84 -40.18 28.51
N THR A 75 4.55 -39.97 28.20
CA THR A 75 3.46 -40.87 28.57
C THR A 75 3.63 -42.27 27.99
N ILE A 76 4.00 -42.40 26.71
CA ILE A 76 4.20 -43.72 26.07
C ILE A 76 5.33 -44.48 26.76
N THR A 77 6.45 -43.83 27.05
CA THR A 77 7.55 -44.50 27.76
C THR A 77 7.18 -44.87 29.19
N SER A 78 6.39 -44.04 29.89
CA SER A 78 5.83 -44.40 31.19
C SER A 78 5.00 -45.69 31.12
N GLN A 79 4.24 -45.89 30.05
CA GLN A 79 3.48 -47.13 29.81
C GLN A 79 4.41 -48.32 29.53
N ILE A 80 5.50 -48.13 28.77
CA ILE A 80 6.52 -49.17 28.54
C ILE A 80 7.11 -49.65 29.87
N PHE A 81 7.48 -48.74 30.78
CA PHE A 81 7.97 -49.12 32.11
C PHE A 81 6.94 -49.94 32.90
N LYS A 82 5.65 -49.58 32.84
CA LYS A 82 4.58 -50.35 33.51
C LYS A 82 4.44 -51.75 32.91
N LEU A 83 4.52 -51.88 31.59
CA LEU A 83 4.46 -53.16 30.90
C LEU A 83 5.60 -54.08 31.34
N PHE A 84 6.83 -53.57 31.37
CA PHE A 84 7.99 -54.37 31.80
C PHE A 84 7.90 -54.84 33.25
N ILE A 85 7.32 -54.06 34.17
CA ILE A 85 7.05 -54.51 35.55
C ILE A 85 6.14 -55.75 35.57
N SER A 86 5.19 -55.84 34.64
CA SER A 86 4.26 -56.98 34.54
C SER A 86 4.88 -58.21 33.88
N LEU A 87 5.85 -58.02 32.99
CA LEU A 87 6.52 -59.11 32.26
C LEU A 87 7.63 -59.78 33.09
N VAL A 88 8.30 -59.04 33.97
CA VAL A 88 9.35 -59.58 34.83
C VAL A 88 8.73 -60.24 36.06
N LYS A 89 8.78 -61.58 36.13
CA LYS A 89 8.22 -62.36 37.26
C LYS A 89 9.16 -62.47 38.46
N ASP A 90 10.47 -62.38 38.23
CA ASP A 90 11.47 -62.46 39.30
C ASP A 90 11.42 -61.26 40.27
N ARG A 91 11.75 -61.48 41.56
CA ARG A 91 11.73 -60.43 42.58
C ARG A 91 12.87 -59.42 42.39
N GLY A 92 14.06 -59.89 42.06
CA GLY A 92 15.23 -59.05 41.75
C GLY A 92 15.04 -58.25 40.47
N GLY A 93 14.48 -58.88 39.44
CA GLY A 93 14.14 -58.21 38.19
C GLY A 93 13.08 -57.12 38.35
N ARG A 94 12.03 -57.36 39.14
CA ARG A 94 11.04 -56.31 39.47
C ARG A 94 11.66 -55.16 40.25
N GLY A 95 12.63 -55.44 41.13
CA GLY A 95 13.45 -54.43 41.80
C GLY A 95 14.16 -53.52 40.80
N CYS A 96 14.92 -54.10 39.85
CA CYS A 96 15.62 -53.31 38.84
C CYS A 96 14.67 -52.42 38.02
N VAL A 97 13.56 -52.99 37.51
CA VAL A 97 12.62 -52.20 36.69
C VAL A 97 12.00 -51.06 37.49
N LYS A 98 11.71 -51.27 38.78
CA LYS A 98 11.14 -50.23 39.66
C LYS A 98 12.11 -49.08 39.89
N GLU A 99 13.39 -49.36 40.14
CA GLU A 99 14.43 -48.32 40.29
C GLU A 99 14.62 -47.50 39.01
N LEU A 100 14.60 -48.15 37.84
CA LEU A 100 14.69 -47.47 36.55
C LEU A 100 13.46 -46.59 36.29
N LYS A 101 12.26 -47.04 36.68
CA LYS A 101 11.03 -46.26 36.60
C LYS A 101 11.05 -45.04 37.52
N GLU A 102 11.54 -45.19 38.75
CA GLU A 102 11.70 -44.08 39.68
C GLU A 102 12.67 -43.04 39.12
N SER A 103 13.79 -43.50 38.53
CA SER A 103 14.73 -42.62 37.82
C SER A 103 14.06 -41.86 36.67
N PHE A 104 13.27 -42.57 35.83
CA PHE A 104 12.52 -42.01 34.71
C PHE A 104 11.53 -40.92 35.17
N GLN A 105 10.80 -41.15 36.27
CA GLN A 105 9.84 -40.19 36.81
C GLN A 105 10.47 -38.86 37.28
N THR A 106 11.80 -38.81 37.45
CA THR A 106 12.51 -37.57 37.82
C THR A 106 13.01 -36.76 36.63
N ILE A 107 13.04 -37.32 35.42
CA ILE A 107 13.62 -36.67 34.23
C ILE A 107 12.94 -35.33 33.96
N SER A 108 11.62 -35.31 33.83
CA SER A 108 10.86 -34.10 33.49
C SER A 108 11.07 -32.98 34.52
N LYS A 109 11.03 -33.31 35.81
CA LYS A 109 11.27 -32.33 36.89
C LYS A 109 12.70 -31.79 36.90
N LYS A 110 13.70 -32.64 36.65
CA LYS A 110 15.11 -32.23 36.57
C LYS A 110 15.34 -31.34 35.36
N GLU A 111 14.88 -31.77 34.20
CA GLU A 111 15.06 -31.00 32.97
C GLU A 111 14.28 -29.69 32.98
N SER A 112 13.07 -29.66 33.56
CA SER A 112 12.31 -28.41 33.69
C SER A 112 13.07 -27.35 34.49
N LYS A 113 13.85 -27.74 35.51
CA LYS A 113 14.72 -26.80 36.24
C LYS A 113 15.87 -26.29 35.38
N VAL A 114 16.50 -27.17 34.60
CA VAL A 114 17.58 -26.82 33.66
C VAL A 114 17.06 -25.87 32.58
N PHE A 115 15.92 -26.19 31.98
CA PHE A 115 15.25 -25.36 30.99
C PHE A 115 14.94 -23.97 31.56
N LYS A 116 14.32 -23.88 32.74
CA LYS A 116 14.03 -22.59 33.39
C LYS A 116 15.29 -21.75 33.64
N SER A 117 16.39 -22.39 34.04
CA SER A 117 17.69 -21.73 34.19
C SER A 117 18.19 -21.18 32.85
N CYS A 118 18.16 -22.00 31.79
CA CYS A 118 18.54 -21.60 30.43
C CYS A 118 17.72 -20.40 29.93
N MET A 119 16.42 -20.37 30.26
CA MET A 119 15.47 -19.35 29.83
C MET A 119 15.56 -18.01 30.56
N THR A 120 16.33 -17.91 31.64
CA THR A 120 16.39 -16.69 32.47
C THR A 120 17.01 -15.51 31.71
N LEU A 121 18.18 -15.70 31.08
CA LEU A 121 18.84 -14.65 30.29
C LEU A 121 18.06 -14.28 29.02
N PRO A 122 17.58 -15.23 28.20
CA PRO A 122 16.76 -14.91 27.02
C PRO A 122 15.49 -14.13 27.37
N LEU A 123 14.81 -14.49 28.46
CA LEU A 123 13.61 -13.78 28.91
C LEU A 123 13.94 -12.33 29.31
N HIS A 124 15.04 -12.11 30.03
CA HIS A 124 15.49 -10.76 30.37
C HIS A 124 15.77 -9.94 29.10
N LYS A 125 16.51 -10.51 28.14
CA LYS A 125 16.83 -9.85 26.87
C LYS A 125 15.57 -9.49 26.07
N GLN A 126 14.55 -10.35 26.05
CA GLN A 126 13.27 -10.03 25.39
C GLN A 126 12.53 -8.87 26.07
N VAL A 127 12.56 -8.80 27.40
CA VAL A 127 11.95 -7.69 28.14
C VAL A 127 12.68 -6.38 27.86
N GLU A 128 14.01 -6.40 27.77
CA GLU A 128 14.82 -5.24 27.39
C GLU A 128 14.52 -4.79 25.96
N LEU A 129 14.59 -5.71 24.99
CA LEU A 129 14.28 -5.41 23.59
C LEU A 129 12.88 -4.82 23.42
N LYS A 130 11.87 -5.36 24.11
CA LYS A 130 10.52 -4.78 24.10
C LYS A 130 10.52 -3.31 24.55
N LYS A 131 11.28 -2.96 25.59
CA LYS A 131 11.38 -1.56 26.05
C LYS A 131 12.13 -0.70 25.05
N GLU A 132 13.19 -1.23 24.45
CA GLU A 132 13.98 -0.54 23.42
C GLU A 132 13.12 -0.24 22.19
N VAL A 133 12.36 -1.21 21.67
CA VAL A 133 11.43 -1.02 20.53
C VAL A 133 10.42 0.09 20.83
N VAL A 134 9.84 0.14 22.03
CA VAL A 134 8.93 1.22 22.44
C VAL A 134 9.64 2.57 22.47
N SER A 135 10.88 2.62 22.98
CA SER A 135 11.69 3.84 22.99
C SER A 135 11.98 4.34 21.58
N PHE A 136 12.44 3.46 20.68
CA PHE A 136 12.74 3.80 19.29
C PHE A 136 11.49 4.19 18.49
N HIS A 137 10.35 3.52 18.72
CA HIS A 137 9.08 3.91 18.13
C HIS A 137 8.73 5.35 18.53
N ASN A 138 8.84 5.69 19.82
CA ASN A 138 8.59 7.05 20.29
C ASN A 138 9.56 8.08 19.71
N GLU A 139 10.85 7.73 19.58
CA GLU A 139 11.84 8.59 18.93
C GLU A 139 11.49 8.83 17.45
N TYR A 140 11.16 7.77 16.72
CA TYR A 140 10.74 7.84 15.33
C TYR A 140 9.49 8.70 15.15
N GLN A 141 8.43 8.46 15.93
CA GLN A 141 7.18 9.25 15.89
C GLN A 141 7.45 10.74 16.14
N ASN A 142 8.25 11.05 17.16
CA ASN A 142 8.61 12.44 17.45
C ASN A 142 9.42 13.08 16.32
N ALA A 143 10.37 12.36 15.73
CA ALA A 143 11.17 12.84 14.61
C ALA A 143 10.33 13.04 13.34
N PHE A 144 9.41 12.11 13.06
CA PHE A 144 8.44 12.17 11.98
C PHE A 144 7.54 13.40 12.10
N MET A 145 6.88 13.59 13.25
CA MET A 145 6.01 14.75 13.49
C MET A 145 6.77 16.08 13.38
N ARG A 146 8.04 16.12 13.81
CA ARG A 146 8.91 17.30 13.63
C ARG A 146 9.24 17.58 12.16
N ILE A 147 9.35 16.56 11.31
CA ILE A 147 9.54 16.78 9.87
C ILE A 147 8.29 17.39 9.26
N LEU A 148 7.10 16.87 9.58
CA LEU A 148 5.84 17.41 9.08
C LEU A 148 5.70 18.89 9.46
N ALA A 149 5.90 19.23 10.74
CA ALA A 149 5.85 20.62 11.21
C ALA A 149 6.87 21.53 10.52
N ARG A 150 8.04 21.02 10.14
CA ARG A 150 9.04 21.80 9.38
C ARG A 150 8.65 22.03 7.94
N LEU A 151 7.95 21.10 7.30
CA LEU A 151 7.42 21.29 5.96
C LEU A 151 6.33 22.37 5.96
N ASP A 152 5.44 22.34 6.94
CA ASP A 152 4.45 23.40 7.17
C ASP A 152 5.15 24.76 7.42
N GLN A 153 6.22 24.74 8.21
CA GLN A 153 7.02 25.94 8.47
C GLN A 153 7.67 26.49 7.20
N CYS A 154 8.22 25.64 6.31
CA CYS A 154 8.78 26.07 5.04
C CYS A 154 7.75 26.87 4.21
N GLN A 155 6.49 26.40 4.15
CA GLN A 155 5.41 27.10 3.45
C GLN A 155 5.11 28.46 4.09
N SER A 156 5.01 28.51 5.42
CA SER A 156 4.70 29.75 6.14
C SER A 156 5.82 30.81 6.05
N GLN A 157 7.08 30.39 5.96
CA GLN A 157 8.25 31.29 5.92
C GLN A 157 8.49 31.90 4.54
N PHE A 158 8.10 31.21 3.47
CA PHE A 158 8.34 31.62 2.09
C PHE A 158 7.04 31.66 1.27
N PRO A 159 6.06 32.52 1.62
CA PRO A 159 4.75 32.54 0.96
C PRO A 159 4.76 33.21 -0.43
N ASN A 160 5.82 33.95 -0.77
CA ASN A 160 5.88 34.79 -1.97
C ASN A 160 6.53 34.07 -3.15
N ALA A 161 6.04 34.35 -4.37
CA ALA A 161 6.61 33.82 -5.61
C ALA A 161 8.10 34.16 -5.81
N ALA A 162 8.57 35.29 -5.25
CA ALA A 162 9.97 35.71 -5.29
C ALA A 162 10.92 34.83 -4.46
N ASP A 163 10.39 34.08 -3.49
CA ASP A 163 11.17 33.19 -2.61
C ASP A 163 11.03 31.70 -3.00
N LYS A 164 10.49 31.40 -4.18
CA LYS A 164 10.24 30.03 -4.66
C LYS A 164 11.47 29.12 -4.53
N ASP A 165 12.66 29.61 -4.87
CA ASP A 165 13.89 28.83 -4.76
C ASP A 165 14.28 28.52 -3.31
N LYS A 166 13.99 29.43 -2.37
CA LYS A 166 14.24 29.22 -0.93
C LYS A 166 13.25 28.20 -0.38
N LEU A 167 11.97 28.29 -0.76
CA LEU A 167 10.94 27.30 -0.43
C LEU A 167 11.36 25.91 -0.92
N ASN A 168 11.72 25.77 -2.20
CA ASN A 168 12.10 24.48 -2.79
C ASN A 168 13.32 23.87 -2.11
N ARG A 169 14.33 24.68 -1.76
CA ARG A 169 15.48 24.21 -0.97
C ARG A 169 15.09 23.74 0.43
N CYS A 170 14.20 24.46 1.12
CA CYS A 170 13.70 24.11 2.44
C CYS A 170 12.94 22.77 2.42
N VAL A 171 12.02 22.61 1.46
CA VAL A 171 11.22 21.38 1.27
C VAL A 171 12.13 20.20 0.94
N LYS A 172 13.03 20.35 -0.05
CA LYS A 172 13.97 19.30 -0.44
C LYS A 172 14.85 18.85 0.72
N SER A 173 15.39 19.80 1.50
CA SER A 173 16.23 19.48 2.66
C SER A 173 15.49 18.67 3.72
N ASN A 174 14.24 19.04 4.05
CA ASN A 174 13.45 18.29 5.03
C ASN A 174 12.99 16.93 4.50
N HIS A 175 12.62 16.84 3.22
CA HIS A 175 12.30 15.58 2.56
C HIS A 175 13.50 14.62 2.58
N GLU A 176 14.68 15.07 2.17
CA GLU A 176 15.90 14.25 2.26
C GLU A 176 16.23 13.87 3.70
N ARG A 177 16.04 14.78 4.65
CA ARG A 177 16.27 14.50 6.08
C ARG A 177 15.37 13.39 6.60
N TYR A 178 14.12 13.31 6.15
CA TYR A 178 13.24 12.21 6.51
C TYR A 178 13.83 10.87 6.06
N PHE A 179 14.07 10.70 4.76
CA PHE A 179 14.53 9.43 4.18
C PHE A 179 15.94 9.03 4.60
N LYS A 180 16.84 9.99 4.85
CA LYS A 180 18.23 9.70 5.24
C LYS A 180 18.43 9.52 6.75
N LYS A 181 17.57 10.13 7.59
CA LYS A 181 17.76 10.12 9.06
C LYS A 181 16.58 9.54 9.80
N VAL A 182 15.37 10.06 9.57
CA VAL A 182 14.19 9.65 10.35
C VAL A 182 13.78 8.22 10.03
N ALA A 183 13.69 7.87 8.75
CA ALA A 183 13.37 6.52 8.28
C ALA A 183 14.33 5.45 8.82
N ASN A 184 15.56 5.85 9.17
CA ASN A 184 16.63 4.96 9.60
C ASN A 184 16.74 4.80 11.12
N ILE A 185 15.95 5.54 11.93
CA ILE A 185 15.98 5.45 13.41
C ILE A 185 15.77 4.01 13.90
N GLY A 186 15.06 3.16 13.15
CA GLY A 186 14.84 1.75 13.49
C GLY A 186 15.68 0.73 12.72
N GLN A 187 16.39 1.12 11.66
CA GLN A 187 17.05 0.16 10.76
C GLN A 187 18.15 -0.65 11.45
N ASP A 188 18.94 -0.02 12.31
CA ASP A 188 20.00 -0.71 13.05
C ASP A 188 19.43 -1.63 14.15
N HIS A 189 18.24 -1.33 14.67
CA HIS A 189 17.60 -2.08 15.75
C HIS A 189 16.92 -3.36 15.25
N PHE A 190 16.36 -3.36 14.03
CA PHE A 190 15.77 -4.58 13.43
C PHE A 190 16.80 -5.69 13.19
N ASN A 191 18.10 -5.41 13.25
CA ASN A 191 19.15 -6.44 13.20
C ASN A 191 19.11 -7.39 14.40
N ASP A 192 18.59 -6.96 15.55
CA ASP A 192 18.40 -7.77 16.77
C ASP A 192 16.91 -7.84 17.16
N SER A 193 16.06 -8.18 16.19
CA SER A 193 14.61 -8.31 16.40
C SER A 193 14.24 -9.32 17.51
N CYS A 194 13.08 -9.11 18.12
CA CYS A 194 12.51 -9.99 19.13
C CYS A 194 12.33 -11.42 18.60
N MET A 195 11.99 -11.58 17.32
CA MET A 195 11.90 -12.90 16.68
C MET A 195 13.28 -13.56 16.58
N LYS A 196 14.32 -12.82 16.20
CA LYS A 196 15.69 -13.35 16.13
C LYS A 196 16.16 -13.84 17.50
N VAL A 197 15.97 -13.05 18.56
CA VAL A 197 16.31 -13.47 19.93
C VAL A 197 15.51 -14.69 20.37
N PHE A 198 14.23 -14.76 20.01
CA PHE A 198 13.41 -15.95 20.26
C PHE A 198 14.01 -17.19 19.59
N VAL A 199 14.36 -17.11 18.30
CA VAL A 199 14.91 -18.25 17.55
C VAL A 199 16.30 -18.65 18.08
N GLU A 200 17.23 -17.71 18.21
CA GLU A 200 18.62 -18.01 18.55
C GLU A 200 18.81 -18.49 20.00
N SER A 201 18.00 -17.98 20.92
CA SER A 201 18.19 -18.23 22.35
C SER A 201 17.15 -19.20 22.92
N ILE A 202 15.88 -18.99 22.61
CA ILE A 202 14.77 -19.69 23.28
C ILE A 202 14.50 -21.04 22.63
N ALA A 203 14.43 -21.09 21.31
CA ALA A 203 14.31 -22.37 20.59
C ALA A 203 15.55 -23.26 20.86
N ASN A 204 16.73 -22.65 21.01
CA ASN A 204 17.96 -23.37 21.36
C ASN A 204 17.92 -23.97 22.78
N CYS A 205 17.45 -23.23 23.80
CA CYS A 205 17.25 -23.77 25.14
C CYS A 205 16.30 -24.98 25.13
N GLN A 206 15.19 -24.86 24.39
CA GLN A 206 14.22 -25.94 24.27
C GLN A 206 14.82 -27.17 23.54
N ALA A 207 15.54 -26.97 22.44
CA ALA A 207 16.19 -28.03 21.70
C ALA A 207 17.20 -28.81 22.57
N LYS A 208 18.07 -28.10 23.29
CA LYS A 208 19.05 -28.71 24.21
C LYS A 208 18.38 -29.55 25.30
N SER A 209 17.30 -29.03 25.90
CA SER A 209 16.55 -29.76 26.91
C SER A 209 15.89 -31.02 26.35
N LEU A 210 15.35 -30.96 25.14
CA LEU A 210 14.76 -32.11 24.46
C LEU A 210 15.81 -33.16 24.09
N ASP A 211 16.97 -32.76 23.58
CA ASP A 211 18.08 -33.68 23.30
C ASP A 211 18.56 -34.40 24.55
N LYS A 212 18.60 -33.68 25.69
CA LYS A 212 18.95 -34.25 26.98
C LYS A 212 17.94 -35.30 27.43
N VAL A 213 16.65 -34.98 27.37
CA VAL A 213 15.56 -35.93 27.71
C VAL A 213 15.60 -37.15 26.80
N LYS A 214 15.80 -36.95 25.48
CA LYS A 214 15.92 -38.02 24.50
C LYS A 214 17.08 -38.96 24.86
N SER A 215 18.25 -38.40 25.15
CA SER A 215 19.44 -39.17 25.52
C SER A 215 19.24 -39.96 26.82
N GLU A 216 18.69 -39.33 27.86
CA GLU A 216 18.45 -39.99 29.15
C GLU A 216 17.37 -41.07 29.06
N THR A 217 16.28 -40.80 28.35
CA THR A 217 15.20 -41.76 28.12
C THR A 217 15.70 -42.96 27.33
N SER A 218 16.48 -42.71 26.27
CA SER A 218 17.13 -43.77 25.48
C SER A 218 18.03 -44.65 26.33
N ARG A 219 18.83 -44.05 27.22
CA ARG A 219 19.69 -44.79 28.15
C ARG A 219 18.87 -45.66 29.10
N LEU A 220 17.81 -45.12 29.69
CA LEU A 220 16.96 -45.88 30.62
C LEU A 220 16.20 -47.02 29.93
N LEU A 221 15.72 -46.82 28.70
CA LEU A 221 15.07 -47.88 27.90
C LEU A 221 16.03 -49.02 27.55
N LYS A 222 17.30 -48.72 27.23
CA LYS A 222 18.33 -49.75 27.03
C LYS A 222 18.60 -50.56 28.31
N LEU A 223 18.72 -49.88 29.45
CA LEU A 223 18.88 -50.54 30.75
C LEU A 223 17.66 -51.39 31.12
N LEU A 224 16.45 -50.91 30.80
CA LEU A 224 15.21 -51.63 31.00
C LEU A 224 15.19 -52.95 30.22
N ALA A 225 15.56 -52.91 28.95
CA ALA A 225 15.68 -54.10 28.10
C ALA A 225 16.75 -55.09 28.63
N ASN A 226 17.87 -54.58 29.13
CA ASN A 226 18.93 -55.42 29.71
C ASN A 226 18.49 -56.08 31.02
N CYS A 227 17.83 -55.34 31.92
CA CYS A 227 17.31 -55.93 33.15
C CYS A 227 16.29 -57.02 32.86
N ALA A 228 15.37 -56.80 31.93
CA ALA A 228 14.41 -57.83 31.59
C ALA A 228 15.07 -59.08 30.97
N GLN A 229 16.16 -58.94 30.20
CA GLN A 229 16.94 -60.08 29.70
C GLN A 229 17.67 -60.84 30.82
N LEU A 230 18.32 -60.13 31.74
CA LEU A 230 19.05 -60.74 32.86
C LEU A 230 18.16 -61.62 33.74
N PHE A 231 16.87 -61.30 33.82
CA PHE A 231 15.89 -62.01 34.63
C PHE A 231 14.92 -62.88 33.82
N ASN A 232 15.33 -63.31 32.62
CA ASN A 232 14.59 -64.23 31.74
C ASN A 232 13.12 -63.84 31.51
N ALA A 233 12.84 -62.53 31.37
CA ALA A 233 11.51 -62.08 30.99
C ALA A 233 11.22 -62.49 29.54
N ASP A 234 10.03 -63.02 29.31
CA ASP A 234 9.52 -63.33 27.98
C ASP A 234 9.07 -62.02 27.32
N ILE A 235 9.99 -61.39 26.59
CA ILE A 235 9.75 -60.12 25.90
C ILE A 235 9.62 -60.42 24.42
N ASP A 236 8.49 -60.02 23.86
CA ASP A 236 8.26 -60.04 22.43
C ASP A 236 9.43 -59.38 21.65
N PRO A 237 9.99 -60.03 20.61
CA PRO A 237 11.12 -59.51 19.84
C PRO A 237 10.85 -58.16 19.16
N GLU A 238 9.61 -57.87 18.74
CA GLU A 238 9.25 -56.58 18.14
C GLU A 238 9.20 -55.48 19.20
N LEU A 239 8.62 -55.77 20.38
CA LEU A 239 8.64 -54.86 21.52
C LEU A 239 10.09 -54.55 21.94
N LYS A 240 10.93 -55.58 21.99
CA LYS A 240 12.36 -55.44 22.27
C LYS A 240 13.05 -54.54 21.22
N ALA A 241 12.82 -54.78 19.93
CA ALA A 241 13.37 -53.96 18.85
C ALA A 241 12.88 -52.49 18.91
N SER A 242 11.61 -52.28 19.26
CA SER A 242 11.00 -50.95 19.44
C SER A 242 11.59 -50.19 20.62
N VAL A 243 11.83 -50.86 21.75
CA VAL A 243 12.47 -50.29 22.95
C VAL A 243 13.97 -50.03 22.72
N MET A 244 14.64 -50.88 21.95
CA MET A 244 16.05 -50.70 21.56
C MET A 244 16.25 -49.62 20.49
N SER A 245 15.16 -49.13 19.88
CA SER A 245 15.15 -48.04 18.89
C SER A 245 14.48 -46.77 19.44
N PRO A 246 14.99 -46.16 20.53
CA PRO A 246 14.34 -45.02 21.19
C PRO A 246 14.27 -43.77 20.29
N GLU A 247 15.09 -43.72 19.24
CA GLU A 247 15.02 -42.74 18.15
C GLU A 247 13.69 -42.76 17.39
N LYS A 248 12.86 -43.81 17.51
CA LYS A 248 11.51 -43.86 16.93
C LYS A 248 10.42 -43.45 17.92
N GLN A 249 10.75 -43.30 19.22
CA GLN A 249 9.79 -42.99 20.28
C GLN A 249 9.69 -41.49 20.58
N PHE A 250 10.75 -40.72 20.30
CA PHE A 250 10.85 -39.29 20.61
C PHE A 250 11.55 -38.52 19.50
N VAL A 251 10.77 -37.91 18.61
CA VAL A 251 11.32 -37.12 17.51
C VAL A 251 10.46 -35.89 17.24
N LEU A 252 10.99 -34.71 17.55
CA LEU A 252 10.64 -33.48 16.86
C LEU A 252 11.55 -33.37 15.64
N VAL A 253 11.09 -33.82 14.48
CA VAL A 253 11.79 -33.60 13.21
C VAL A 253 10.80 -32.93 12.27
N PRO A 254 11.05 -31.69 11.83
CA PRO A 254 12.19 -30.82 12.16
C PRO A 254 12.09 -30.23 13.59
N SER A 255 13.23 -29.70 14.09
CA SER A 255 13.24 -28.90 15.32
C SER A 255 12.36 -27.64 15.18
N ILE A 256 11.96 -27.02 16.31
CA ILE A 256 11.22 -25.75 16.27
C ILE A 256 11.99 -24.69 15.47
N GLU A 257 13.30 -24.57 15.71
CA GLU A 257 14.14 -23.63 14.97
C GLU A 257 14.09 -23.87 13.46
N ALA A 258 14.18 -25.12 13.02
CA ALA A 258 14.11 -25.47 11.61
C ALA A 258 12.73 -25.15 10.99
N GLN A 259 11.64 -25.49 11.70
CA GLN A 259 10.29 -25.15 11.26
C GLN A 259 10.08 -23.64 11.18
N ILE A 260 10.59 -22.87 12.14
CA ILE A 260 10.51 -21.40 12.10
C ILE A 260 11.29 -20.85 10.90
N LYS A 261 12.53 -21.30 10.68
CA LYS A 261 13.35 -20.85 9.55
C LYS A 261 12.70 -21.16 8.21
N GLU A 262 12.08 -22.33 8.06
CA GLU A 262 11.34 -22.72 6.87
C GLU A 262 10.09 -21.84 6.64
N ALA A 263 9.31 -21.57 7.69
CA ALA A 263 8.18 -20.65 7.63
C ALA A 263 8.60 -19.23 7.23
N GLN A 264 9.68 -18.71 7.84
CA GLN A 264 10.24 -17.38 7.51
C GLN A 264 10.74 -17.32 6.06
N SER A 265 11.40 -18.39 5.58
CA SER A 265 11.84 -18.48 4.18
C SER A 265 10.64 -18.50 3.22
N THR A 266 9.58 -19.22 3.58
CA THR A 266 8.34 -19.30 2.79
C THR A 266 7.64 -17.95 2.72
N TYR A 267 7.54 -17.24 3.85
CA TYR A 267 7.00 -15.89 3.90
C TYR A 267 7.86 -14.88 3.13
N GLY A 268 9.19 -14.99 3.20
CA GLY A 268 10.12 -14.10 2.51
C GLY A 268 9.92 -14.06 0.99
N ASN A 269 9.43 -15.14 0.38
CA ASN A 269 9.09 -15.21 -1.05
C ASN A 269 7.82 -14.42 -1.42
N ILE A 270 7.05 -13.95 -0.44
CA ILE A 270 5.78 -13.24 -0.60
C ILE A 270 5.94 -11.76 -0.22
N LYS A 271 7.15 -11.34 0.19
CA LYS A 271 7.43 -10.02 0.72
C LYS A 271 6.95 -8.91 -0.24
N THR A 272 6.20 -7.97 0.31
CA THR A 272 5.41 -7.00 -0.46
C THR A 272 6.01 -5.60 -0.49
N ASP A 273 7.17 -5.35 0.13
CA ASP A 273 7.69 -3.97 0.28
C ASP A 273 7.86 -3.28 -1.09
N ASP A 274 8.41 -3.97 -2.10
CA ASP A 274 8.48 -3.46 -3.48
C ASP A 274 7.09 -3.15 -4.08
N ALA A 275 6.07 -3.94 -3.72
CA ALA A 275 4.70 -3.70 -4.16
C ALA A 275 4.07 -2.50 -3.45
N LEU A 276 4.40 -2.29 -2.17
CA LEU A 276 3.99 -1.13 -1.39
C LEU A 276 4.67 0.14 -1.90
N GLU A 277 5.96 0.09 -2.25
CA GLU A 277 6.68 1.22 -2.87
C GLU A 277 6.04 1.60 -4.21
N ARG A 278 5.74 0.62 -5.08
CA ARG A 278 5.00 0.86 -6.33
C ARG A 278 3.63 1.49 -6.07
N PHE A 279 2.93 1.07 -5.02
CA PHE A 279 1.66 1.66 -4.63
C PHE A 279 1.82 3.10 -4.11
N ILE A 280 2.85 3.39 -3.32
CA ILE A 280 3.14 4.75 -2.85
C ILE A 280 3.46 5.65 -4.05
N ASP A 281 4.30 5.20 -4.99
CA ASP A 281 4.61 5.96 -6.20
C ASP A 281 3.35 6.20 -7.06
N PHE A 282 2.47 5.21 -7.17
CA PHE A 282 1.15 5.38 -7.77
C PHE A 282 0.34 6.48 -7.07
N MET A 283 0.23 6.43 -5.74
CA MET A 283 -0.54 7.41 -4.97
C MET A 283 0.02 8.81 -5.12
N VAL A 284 1.36 8.96 -5.08
CA VAL A 284 2.03 10.25 -5.29
C VAL A 284 1.77 10.77 -6.69
N LYS A 285 1.90 9.92 -7.72
CA LYS A 285 1.60 10.32 -9.11
C LYS A 285 0.13 10.67 -9.27
N ALA A 286 -0.79 9.90 -8.70
CA ALA A 286 -2.21 10.19 -8.74
C ALA A 286 -2.55 11.51 -8.03
N TYR A 287 -1.90 11.79 -6.89
CA TYR A 287 -2.03 13.04 -6.18
C TYR A 287 -1.61 14.25 -7.04
N THR A 288 -0.49 14.13 -7.76
CA THR A 288 0.04 15.24 -8.57
C THR A 288 -0.56 15.39 -9.97
N THR A 289 -1.11 14.33 -10.57
CA THR A 289 -1.58 14.39 -11.98
C THR A 289 -3.07 14.15 -12.17
N VAL A 290 -3.72 13.49 -11.22
CA VAL A 290 -5.14 13.08 -11.32
C VAL A 290 -6.02 13.83 -10.33
N LEU A 291 -5.47 14.15 -9.16
CA LEU A 291 -6.17 14.79 -8.04
C LEU A 291 -5.74 16.24 -7.81
N GLU A 292 -4.88 16.81 -8.66
CA GLU A 292 -4.48 18.21 -8.51
C GLU A 292 -5.73 19.11 -8.62
N ASP A 293 -6.11 19.68 -7.47
CA ASP A 293 -7.27 20.53 -7.33
C ASP A 293 -6.95 21.87 -7.97
N HIS A 294 -7.45 22.08 -9.19
CA HIS A 294 -7.34 23.39 -9.81
C HIS A 294 -8.33 24.35 -9.15
N PRO A 295 -7.93 25.61 -8.89
CA PRO A 295 -8.81 26.58 -8.24
C PRO A 295 -10.12 26.72 -9.02
N ASN A 296 -11.24 26.80 -8.30
CA ASN A 296 -12.59 26.93 -8.88
C ASN A 296 -12.63 27.89 -10.07
N GLY A 297 -13.14 27.40 -11.20
CA GLY A 297 -13.24 28.16 -12.44
C GLY A 297 -11.95 28.22 -13.26
N TYR A 298 -10.92 27.42 -12.94
CA TYR A 298 -9.74 27.25 -13.79
C TYR A 298 -10.12 26.82 -15.22
N TYR A 299 -10.94 25.79 -15.36
CA TYR A 299 -11.37 25.32 -16.68
C TYR A 299 -12.36 26.28 -17.35
N ASP A 300 -13.21 26.97 -16.58
CA ASP A 300 -14.05 28.07 -17.07
C ASP A 300 -13.22 29.17 -17.74
N LYS A 301 -12.09 29.57 -17.14
CA LYS A 301 -11.16 30.56 -17.72
C LYS A 301 -10.52 30.05 -19.01
N GLN A 302 -10.07 28.80 -19.03
CA GLN A 302 -9.48 28.21 -20.24
C GLN A 302 -10.50 28.11 -21.38
N PHE A 303 -11.74 27.71 -21.06
CA PHE A 303 -12.83 27.66 -22.02
C PHE A 303 -13.16 29.04 -22.59
N LYS A 304 -13.28 30.06 -21.74
CA LYS A 304 -13.50 31.45 -22.18
C LYS A 304 -12.38 31.95 -23.08
N LYS A 305 -11.12 31.61 -22.78
CA LYS A 305 -9.97 31.93 -23.64
C LYS A 305 -10.09 31.27 -25.03
N ALA A 306 -10.59 30.03 -25.10
CA ALA A 306 -10.82 29.35 -26.37
C ALA A 306 -11.94 29.99 -27.22
N MET A 307 -12.88 30.68 -26.57
CA MET A 307 -14.00 31.39 -27.22
C MET A 307 -13.72 32.89 -27.47
N ASP A 308 -12.58 33.40 -27.02
CA ASP A 308 -12.24 34.83 -27.02
C ASP A 308 -12.21 35.45 -28.43
N SER A 309 -11.80 34.68 -29.45
CA SER A 309 -11.80 35.17 -30.84
C SER A 309 -13.19 35.50 -31.37
N TYR A 310 -14.22 34.75 -30.94
CA TYR A 310 -15.61 35.00 -31.33
C TYR A 310 -16.14 36.29 -30.71
N LEU A 311 -15.89 36.49 -29.41
CA LEU A 311 -16.31 37.70 -28.70
C LEU A 311 -15.62 38.93 -29.29
N LYS A 312 -14.30 38.86 -29.50
CA LYS A 312 -13.52 39.92 -30.13
C LYS A 312 -13.96 40.24 -31.56
N ALA A 313 -14.43 39.26 -32.33
CA ALA A 313 -14.94 39.51 -33.68
C ALA A 313 -16.20 40.38 -33.65
N VAL A 314 -17.14 40.13 -32.74
CA VAL A 314 -18.34 40.96 -32.59
C VAL A 314 -17.97 42.36 -32.10
N ASP A 315 -17.12 42.46 -31.06
CA ASP A 315 -16.70 43.76 -30.51
C ASP A 315 -15.99 44.64 -31.55
N ARG A 316 -15.10 44.04 -32.34
CA ARG A 316 -14.34 44.76 -33.36
C ARG A 316 -15.23 45.13 -34.56
N SER A 317 -16.17 44.28 -34.93
CA SER A 317 -17.20 44.63 -35.92
C SER A 317 -18.10 45.78 -35.45
N LEU A 318 -18.46 45.83 -34.15
CA LEU A 318 -19.21 46.95 -33.55
C LEU A 318 -18.40 48.27 -33.54
N GLN A 319 -17.07 48.19 -33.43
CA GLN A 319 -16.20 49.37 -33.54
C GLN A 319 -16.13 49.91 -34.97
N ASP A 320 -16.07 48.99 -35.94
CA ASP A 320 -15.95 49.30 -37.36
C ASP A 320 -17.30 49.76 -37.96
N ASN A 321 -18.43 49.18 -37.51
CA ASN A 321 -19.76 49.45 -38.03
C ASN A 321 -20.61 50.29 -37.07
N LYS A 322 -20.70 51.61 -37.34
CA LYS A 322 -21.40 52.57 -36.46
C LYS A 322 -22.88 52.82 -36.80
N HIS A 323 -23.45 52.11 -37.79
CA HIS A 323 -24.85 52.30 -38.16
C HIS A 323 -25.78 51.83 -37.02
N PRO A 324 -26.80 52.60 -36.59
CA PRO A 324 -27.62 52.26 -35.42
C PRO A 324 -28.29 50.87 -35.46
N GLN A 325 -28.70 50.43 -36.65
CA GLN A 325 -29.33 49.11 -36.85
C GLN A 325 -28.30 47.96 -36.78
N ASP A 326 -27.11 48.14 -37.35
CA ASP A 326 -26.02 47.15 -37.30
C ASP A 326 -25.46 47.01 -35.88
N MET A 327 -25.40 48.12 -35.14
CA MET A 327 -25.07 48.15 -33.71
C MET A 327 -26.08 47.35 -32.88
N THR A 328 -27.37 47.38 -33.25
CA THR A 328 -28.42 46.62 -32.57
C THR A 328 -28.27 45.12 -32.85
N CYS A 329 -28.00 44.75 -34.11
CA CYS A 329 -27.67 43.38 -34.49
C CYS A 329 -26.45 42.84 -33.73
N GLY A 330 -25.37 43.63 -33.65
CA GLY A 330 -24.12 43.21 -32.99
C GLY A 330 -24.24 43.12 -31.47
N ARG A 331 -24.95 44.05 -30.80
CA ARG A 331 -25.24 43.94 -29.36
C ARG A 331 -26.05 42.69 -29.03
N THR A 332 -27.04 42.35 -29.87
CA THR A 332 -27.85 41.14 -29.70
C THR A 332 -27.01 39.88 -29.85
N ALA A 333 -26.15 39.83 -30.87
CA ALA A 333 -25.24 38.72 -31.09
C ALA A 333 -24.24 38.57 -29.94
N LEU A 334 -23.66 39.68 -29.45
CA LEU A 334 -22.74 39.68 -28.31
C LEU A 334 -23.42 39.16 -27.05
N GLN A 335 -24.67 39.56 -26.78
CA GLN A 335 -25.42 39.06 -25.62
C GLN A 335 -25.64 37.54 -25.72
N ARG A 336 -26.15 37.06 -26.86
CA ARG A 336 -26.41 35.62 -27.06
C ARG A 336 -25.13 34.79 -26.99
N LEU A 337 -24.06 35.28 -27.58
CA LEU A 337 -22.75 34.64 -27.54
C LEU A 337 -22.23 34.53 -26.10
N ASN A 338 -22.36 35.60 -25.30
CA ASN A 338 -22.00 35.57 -23.88
C ASN A 338 -22.85 34.57 -23.07
N GLU A 339 -24.15 34.47 -23.34
CA GLU A 339 -25.04 33.49 -22.69
C GLU A 339 -24.64 32.05 -23.02
N VAL A 340 -24.35 31.77 -24.30
CA VAL A 340 -23.90 30.46 -24.78
C VAL A 340 -22.56 30.08 -24.15
N VAL A 341 -21.58 30.99 -24.18
CA VAL A 341 -20.24 30.75 -23.59
C VAL A 341 -20.34 30.51 -22.09
N LYS A 342 -21.14 31.30 -21.36
CA LYS A 342 -21.30 31.15 -19.90
C LYS A 342 -21.97 29.84 -19.48
N ARG A 343 -22.91 29.33 -20.27
CA ARG A 343 -23.55 28.03 -19.98
C ARG A 343 -22.59 26.88 -20.28
N ALA A 344 -21.99 26.91 -21.47
CA ALA A 344 -21.08 25.86 -21.91
C ALA A 344 -19.81 25.77 -21.05
N SER A 345 -19.31 26.90 -20.55
CA SER A 345 -18.13 26.89 -19.68
C SER A 345 -18.38 26.14 -18.35
N LYS A 346 -19.59 26.22 -17.79
CA LYS A 346 -20.00 25.44 -16.63
C LYS A 346 -20.13 23.95 -16.95
N GLU A 347 -20.72 23.61 -18.09
CA GLU A 347 -20.84 22.21 -18.55
C GLU A 347 -19.47 21.59 -18.80
N TYR A 348 -18.55 22.38 -19.36
CA TYR A 348 -17.15 22.00 -19.59
C TYR A 348 -16.40 21.77 -18.26
N ASP A 349 -16.55 22.66 -17.28
CA ASP A 349 -15.97 22.51 -15.94
C ASP A 349 -16.50 21.25 -15.24
N ASN A 350 -17.83 21.03 -15.29
CA ASN A 350 -18.50 19.86 -14.72
C ASN A 350 -17.96 18.53 -15.28
N CYS A 351 -17.56 18.48 -16.56
CA CYS A 351 -16.95 17.31 -17.17
C CYS A 351 -15.66 16.88 -16.45
N TYR A 352 -14.78 17.83 -16.19
CA TYR A 352 -13.52 17.59 -15.48
C TYR A 352 -13.76 17.29 -14.00
N SER A 353 -14.63 18.05 -13.33
CA SER A 353 -14.96 17.82 -11.92
C SER A 353 -15.56 16.44 -11.69
N LYS A 354 -16.43 15.95 -12.60
CA LYS A 354 -17.00 14.60 -12.50
C LYS A 354 -15.92 13.54 -12.68
N ARG A 355 -15.08 13.67 -13.71
CA ARG A 355 -13.99 12.71 -13.95
C ARG A 355 -13.01 12.64 -12.78
N SER A 356 -12.62 13.79 -12.24
CA SER A 356 -11.75 13.87 -11.05
C SER A 356 -12.41 13.18 -9.84
N ARG A 357 -13.70 13.44 -9.58
CA ARG A 357 -14.46 12.79 -8.50
C ARG A 357 -14.53 11.27 -8.66
N ASP A 358 -14.89 10.78 -9.84
CA ASP A 358 -15.00 9.34 -10.11
C ASP A 358 -13.64 8.64 -9.94
N THR A 359 -12.55 9.26 -10.41
CA THR A 359 -11.20 8.73 -10.21
C THR A 359 -10.74 8.80 -8.75
N SER A 360 -11.14 9.85 -8.01
CA SER A 360 -10.85 9.98 -6.57
C SER A 360 -11.47 8.83 -5.77
N ILE A 361 -12.72 8.45 -6.09
CA ILE A 361 -13.38 7.30 -5.47
C ILE A 361 -12.56 6.02 -5.71
N LEU A 362 -12.13 5.78 -6.96
CA LEU A 362 -11.32 4.61 -7.29
C LEU A 362 -9.96 4.60 -6.57
N ILE A 363 -9.28 5.75 -6.47
CA ILE A 363 -8.00 5.88 -5.75
C ILE A 363 -8.21 5.58 -4.26
N ASN A 364 -9.27 6.08 -3.66
CA ASN A 364 -9.60 5.78 -2.26
C ASN A 364 -9.90 4.29 -2.04
N ASP A 365 -10.63 3.65 -2.95
CA ASP A 365 -10.86 2.20 -2.89
C ASP A 365 -9.56 1.40 -2.98
N ILE A 366 -8.64 1.81 -3.87
CA ILE A 366 -7.30 1.22 -3.98
C ILE A 366 -6.52 1.41 -2.67
N ALA A 367 -6.53 2.61 -2.08
CA ALA A 367 -5.81 2.90 -0.84
C ALA A 367 -6.36 2.11 0.36
N ASN A 368 -7.68 2.00 0.48
CA ASN A 368 -8.34 1.17 1.49
C ASN A 368 -7.98 -0.31 1.32
N SER A 369 -7.96 -0.79 0.08
CA SER A 369 -7.54 -2.15 -0.25
C SER A 369 -6.09 -2.42 0.14
N HIS A 370 -5.16 -1.49 -0.12
CA HIS A 370 -3.77 -1.63 0.29
C HIS A 370 -3.60 -1.58 1.80
N THR A 371 -4.33 -0.69 2.50
CA THR A 371 -4.33 -0.66 3.98
C THR A 371 -4.75 -2.01 4.55
N PHE A 372 -5.81 -2.61 4.01
CA PHE A 372 -6.25 -3.95 4.41
C PHE A 372 -5.19 -5.02 4.07
N LEU A 373 -4.63 -5.02 2.85
CA LEU A 373 -3.59 -5.97 2.45
C LEU A 373 -2.39 -5.91 3.40
N THR A 374 -1.90 -4.71 3.68
CA THR A 374 -0.77 -4.48 4.58
C THR A 374 -1.03 -5.09 5.96
N SER A 375 -2.24 -4.88 6.52
CA SER A 375 -2.61 -5.48 7.81
C SER A 375 -2.61 -7.01 7.77
N LYS A 376 -3.01 -7.62 6.64
CA LYS A 376 -3.05 -9.07 6.47
C LYS A 376 -1.66 -9.68 6.26
N VAL A 377 -0.81 -9.00 5.51
CA VAL A 377 0.60 -9.37 5.32
C VAL A 377 1.31 -9.43 6.68
N ASP A 378 1.08 -8.46 7.55
CA ASP A 378 1.63 -8.45 8.92
C ASP A 378 1.21 -9.68 9.73
N GLU A 379 -0.03 -10.13 9.56
CA GLU A 379 -0.59 -11.29 10.27
C GLU A 379 -0.03 -12.63 9.80
N VAL A 380 0.54 -12.72 8.58
CA VAL A 380 1.02 -13.98 7.97
C VAL A 380 2.54 -14.12 7.93
N GLY A 381 3.28 -13.25 8.63
CA GLY A 381 4.73 -13.37 8.88
C GLY A 381 5.07 -13.96 10.25
N ASP A 382 6.04 -13.37 10.96
CA ASP A 382 6.48 -13.81 12.30
C ASP A 382 5.34 -13.86 13.33
N ILE A 383 4.35 -12.98 13.18
CA ILE A 383 3.13 -12.97 14.00
C ILE A 383 2.35 -14.28 13.85
N ALA A 384 2.22 -14.85 12.64
CA ALA A 384 1.57 -16.14 12.44
C ALA A 384 2.33 -17.27 13.13
N ILE A 385 3.67 -17.27 12.98
CA ILE A 385 4.55 -18.28 13.58
C ILE A 385 4.43 -18.28 15.10
N LEU A 386 4.52 -17.10 15.73
CA LEU A 386 4.38 -16.96 17.17
C LEU A 386 2.98 -17.31 17.67
N ASN A 387 1.92 -16.99 16.93
CA ASN A 387 0.56 -17.43 17.27
C ASN A 387 0.41 -18.95 17.22
N CYS A 388 1.00 -19.62 16.21
CA CYS A 388 1.03 -21.08 16.17
C CYS A 388 1.76 -21.65 17.41
N LEU A 389 2.89 -21.06 17.80
CA LEU A 389 3.58 -21.50 19.02
C LEU A 389 2.73 -21.28 20.29
N LYS A 390 2.02 -20.15 20.37
CA LYS A 390 1.12 -19.81 21.48
C LYS A 390 -0.03 -20.82 21.64
N ASP A 391 -0.54 -21.35 20.54
CA ASP A 391 -1.64 -22.33 20.54
C ASP A 391 -1.20 -23.75 20.97
N GLY A 392 0.09 -23.94 21.32
CA GLY A 392 0.59 -25.17 21.96
C GLY A 392 1.27 -26.17 21.02
N TYR A 393 1.58 -25.79 19.78
CA TYR A 393 2.19 -26.65 18.75
C TYR A 393 3.71 -26.89 18.93
N ILE A 394 4.18 -27.10 20.15
CA ILE A 394 5.61 -27.04 20.51
C ILE A 394 6.30 -28.42 20.50
N PHE A 395 5.55 -29.51 20.67
CA PHE A 395 6.11 -30.84 20.92
C PHE A 395 5.65 -31.91 19.92
N GLN A 396 5.10 -31.53 18.77
CA GLN A 396 4.70 -32.45 17.71
C GLN A 396 5.42 -32.15 16.38
N THR A 397 5.63 -33.19 15.59
CA THR A 397 6.26 -33.11 14.26
C THR A 397 5.43 -32.23 13.32
N ASN A 398 6.09 -31.28 12.64
CA ASN A 398 5.51 -30.41 11.60
C ASN A 398 4.31 -29.55 12.04
N THR A 399 4.02 -29.41 13.34
CA THR A 399 2.81 -28.70 13.75
C THR A 399 2.88 -27.19 13.56
N ILE A 400 4.07 -26.58 13.71
CA ILE A 400 4.24 -25.15 13.44
C ILE A 400 4.06 -24.88 11.95
N MET A 401 4.74 -25.67 11.11
CA MET A 401 4.62 -25.56 9.65
C MET A 401 3.20 -25.81 9.16
N THR A 402 2.52 -26.85 9.66
CA THR A 402 1.12 -27.13 9.28
C THR A 402 0.18 -25.99 9.65
N CYS A 403 0.35 -25.41 10.84
CA CYS A 403 -0.43 -24.25 11.29
C CYS A 403 -0.13 -23.01 10.42
N PHE A 404 1.15 -22.74 10.18
CA PHE A 404 1.62 -21.63 9.36
C PHE A 404 1.11 -21.74 7.91
N ASP A 405 1.27 -22.91 7.28
CA ASP A 405 0.81 -23.20 5.92
C ASP A 405 -0.70 -23.02 5.78
N THR A 406 -1.46 -23.36 6.82
CA THR A 406 -2.92 -23.16 6.82
C THR A 406 -3.26 -21.67 6.80
N LYS A 407 -2.61 -20.87 7.65
CA LYS A 407 -2.77 -19.40 7.68
C LYS A 407 -2.32 -18.77 6.34
N LEU A 408 -1.18 -19.22 5.82
CA LEU A 408 -0.63 -18.72 4.58
C LEU A 408 -1.50 -19.08 3.37
N ARG A 409 -2.01 -20.30 3.31
CA ARG A 409 -2.93 -20.76 2.27
C ARG A 409 -4.22 -19.96 2.30
N HIS A 410 -4.75 -19.65 3.49
CA HIS A 410 -5.93 -18.80 3.60
C HIS A 410 -5.69 -17.42 2.97
N PHE A 411 -4.59 -16.75 3.36
CA PHE A 411 -4.22 -15.46 2.80
C PHE A 411 -4.04 -15.51 1.28
N THR A 412 -3.26 -16.46 0.77
CA THR A 412 -2.98 -16.58 -0.68
C THR A 412 -4.20 -16.96 -1.50
N THR A 413 -5.14 -17.73 -0.94
CA THR A 413 -6.36 -18.19 -1.63
C THR A 413 -7.47 -17.16 -1.59
N PHE A 414 -7.66 -16.46 -0.48
CA PHE A 414 -8.87 -15.64 -0.24
C PHE A 414 -8.60 -14.15 -0.14
N ASP A 415 -7.47 -13.71 0.41
CA ASP A 415 -7.21 -12.31 0.66
C ASP A 415 -6.39 -11.70 -0.49
N LEU A 416 -5.26 -12.29 -0.84
CA LEU A 416 -4.37 -11.79 -1.90
C LEU A 416 -5.06 -11.56 -3.24
N PRO A 417 -5.92 -12.47 -3.77
CA PRO A 417 -6.57 -12.25 -5.06
C PRO A 417 -7.51 -11.04 -5.09
N LYS A 418 -8.13 -10.68 -3.95
CA LYS A 418 -8.97 -9.49 -3.85
C LYS A 418 -8.16 -8.21 -4.10
N HIS A 419 -6.87 -8.23 -3.79
CA HIS A 419 -5.96 -7.10 -3.95
C HIS A 419 -5.35 -6.99 -5.35
N LEU A 420 -5.07 -8.12 -6.01
CA LEU A 420 -4.50 -8.13 -7.36
C LEU A 420 -5.37 -7.36 -8.38
N LYS A 421 -6.70 -7.40 -8.22
CA LYS A 421 -7.62 -6.61 -9.05
C LYS A 421 -7.42 -5.09 -8.91
N PHE A 422 -7.01 -4.62 -7.74
CA PHE A 422 -6.71 -3.20 -7.54
C PHE A 422 -5.38 -2.81 -8.17
N ALA A 423 -4.39 -3.70 -8.19
CA ALA A 423 -3.13 -3.47 -8.91
C ALA A 423 -3.38 -3.28 -10.42
N GLU A 424 -4.27 -4.08 -11.03
CA GLU A 424 -4.68 -3.86 -12.43
C GLU A 424 -5.38 -2.52 -12.63
N THR A 425 -6.21 -2.11 -11.67
CA THR A 425 -6.94 -0.84 -11.72
C THR A 425 -5.99 0.35 -11.61
N MET A 426 -4.96 0.27 -10.75
CA MET A 426 -3.88 1.27 -10.66
C MET A 426 -3.18 1.45 -12.00
N VAL A 427 -2.81 0.34 -12.65
CA VAL A 427 -2.15 0.37 -13.97
C VAL A 427 -3.04 1.09 -14.99
N LYS A 428 -4.33 0.79 -15.05
CA LYS A 428 -5.27 1.49 -15.95
C LYS A 428 -5.30 2.99 -15.70
N ILE A 429 -5.43 3.42 -14.44
CA ILE A 429 -5.45 4.84 -14.07
C ILE A 429 -4.15 5.54 -14.47
N LEU A 430 -2.99 4.89 -14.30
CA LEU A 430 -1.69 5.48 -14.68
C LEU A 430 -1.47 5.63 -16.18
N HIS A 431 -2.11 4.78 -16.98
CA HIS A 431 -2.06 4.84 -18.45
C HIS A 431 -3.12 5.79 -19.03
N GLU A 432 -4.20 6.04 -18.30
CA GLU A 432 -5.19 7.05 -18.62
C GLU A 432 -4.69 8.43 -18.18
N GLU A 433 -3.81 9.06 -18.96
CA GLU A 433 -3.56 10.50 -18.82
C GLU A 433 -4.90 11.23 -18.87
N ILE A 434 -5.26 12.00 -17.84
CA ILE A 434 -6.48 12.81 -17.90
C ILE A 434 -6.20 13.97 -18.87
N PRO A 435 -6.88 14.00 -20.02
CA PRO A 435 -6.57 14.99 -21.05
C PRO A 435 -7.14 16.35 -20.66
N TYR A 436 -6.31 17.40 -20.55
CA TYR A 436 -6.72 18.76 -20.20
C TYR A 436 -6.37 19.78 -21.30
N TYR A 437 -7.07 20.91 -21.28
CA TYR A 437 -6.76 22.05 -22.16
C TYR A 437 -5.38 22.63 -21.82
N GLY A 438 -4.40 22.42 -22.71
CA GLY A 438 -3.06 23.00 -22.61
C GLY A 438 -1.90 22.01 -22.44
N ASN A 439 -2.14 20.72 -22.17
CA ASN A 439 -1.04 19.74 -22.06
C ASN A 439 -1.33 18.32 -22.57
N SER A 440 -2.41 18.12 -23.32
CA SER A 440 -2.63 16.86 -24.05
C SER A 440 -3.22 17.16 -25.42
N THR A 441 -2.76 16.42 -26.44
CA THR A 441 -3.27 16.49 -27.82
C THR A 441 -4.73 16.04 -27.97
N LYS A 442 -5.41 15.69 -26.87
CA LYS A 442 -6.82 15.25 -26.81
C LYS A 442 -7.50 15.91 -25.62
N LEU A 443 -8.82 16.13 -25.68
CA LEU A 443 -9.69 16.57 -24.58
C LEU A 443 -10.54 15.39 -24.09
N LEU A 444 -11.14 15.48 -22.90
CA LEU A 444 -12.16 14.51 -22.48
C LEU A 444 -13.32 14.48 -23.49
N PRO A 445 -13.89 13.31 -23.86
CA PRO A 445 -14.95 13.24 -24.87
C PRO A 445 -16.15 14.14 -24.60
N CYS A 446 -16.56 14.28 -23.33
CA CYS A 446 -17.66 15.18 -22.98
C CYS A 446 -17.26 16.66 -23.07
N ALA A 447 -16.01 16.99 -22.73
CA ALA A 447 -15.48 18.36 -22.84
C ALA A 447 -15.26 18.77 -24.31
N ASP A 448 -14.77 17.86 -25.14
CA ASP A 448 -14.64 18.02 -26.60
C ASP A 448 -16.01 18.27 -27.24
N LYS A 449 -17.00 17.44 -26.90
CA LYS A 449 -18.39 17.62 -27.34
C LYS A 449 -18.93 18.99 -26.98
N VAL A 450 -18.80 19.42 -25.73
CA VAL A 450 -19.25 20.76 -25.28
C VAL A 450 -18.54 21.87 -26.06
N LEU A 451 -17.24 21.74 -26.30
CA LEU A 451 -16.47 22.73 -27.06
C LEU A 451 -16.92 22.80 -28.52
N GLN A 452 -17.09 21.66 -29.19
CA GLN A 452 -17.53 21.59 -30.59
C GLN A 452 -18.94 22.15 -30.78
N GLU A 453 -19.88 21.77 -29.91
CA GLU A 453 -21.25 22.30 -29.93
C GLU A 453 -21.28 23.81 -29.69
N THR A 454 -20.39 24.31 -28.83
CA THR A 454 -20.30 25.74 -28.54
C THR A 454 -19.72 26.54 -29.70
N LYS A 455 -18.66 26.02 -30.35
CA LYS A 455 -18.10 26.64 -31.56
C LYS A 455 -19.14 26.70 -32.68
N LEU A 456 -19.89 25.62 -32.91
CA LEU A 456 -20.96 25.60 -33.90
C LEU A 456 -22.07 26.62 -33.59
N LYS A 457 -22.49 26.72 -32.33
CA LYS A 457 -23.46 27.75 -31.90
C LYS A 457 -22.91 29.16 -32.12
N ALA A 458 -21.64 29.38 -31.80
CA ALA A 458 -20.98 30.67 -32.01
C ALA A 458 -20.87 31.03 -33.49
N ASP A 459 -20.50 30.09 -34.36
CA ASP A 459 -20.49 30.28 -35.82
C ASP A 459 -21.88 30.67 -36.33
N ASN A 460 -22.94 30.01 -35.84
CA ASN A 460 -24.32 30.33 -36.21
C ASN A 460 -24.76 31.72 -35.73
N GLU A 461 -24.35 32.16 -34.55
CA GLU A 461 -24.62 33.52 -34.06
C GLU A 461 -23.88 34.57 -34.91
N LEU A 462 -22.61 34.32 -35.29
CA LEU A 462 -21.87 35.22 -36.19
C LEU A 462 -22.51 35.30 -37.58
N PHE A 463 -22.95 34.17 -38.14
CA PHE A 463 -23.67 34.14 -39.41
C PHE A 463 -25.00 34.90 -39.33
N THR A 464 -25.75 34.72 -38.24
CA THR A 464 -27.00 35.43 -37.99
C THR A 464 -26.77 36.93 -37.86
N TYR A 465 -25.69 37.33 -37.18
CA TYR A 465 -25.28 38.72 -37.06
C TYR A 465 -24.95 39.33 -38.44
N GLN A 466 -24.10 38.69 -39.23
CA GLN A 466 -23.76 39.14 -40.58
C GLN A 466 -25.02 39.30 -41.46
N ARG A 467 -25.93 38.33 -41.42
CA ARG A 467 -27.20 38.40 -42.15
C ARG A 467 -28.12 39.53 -41.66
N CYS A 468 -28.12 39.81 -40.36
CA CYS A 468 -28.90 40.90 -39.77
C CYS A 468 -28.41 42.26 -40.27
N MET A 469 -27.09 42.48 -40.32
CA MET A 469 -26.50 43.70 -40.89
C MET A 469 -26.88 43.84 -42.37
N TYR A 470 -26.64 42.80 -43.18
CA TYR A 470 -26.98 42.83 -44.60
C TYR A 470 -28.45 43.16 -44.88
N LYS A 471 -29.39 42.58 -44.12
CA LYS A 471 -30.82 42.87 -44.27
C LYS A 471 -31.22 44.27 -43.83
N SER A 472 -30.57 44.79 -42.79
CA SER A 472 -30.95 46.07 -42.19
C SER A 472 -30.42 47.25 -42.99
N THR A 473 -29.18 47.14 -43.49
CA THR A 473 -28.43 48.28 -44.03
C THR A 473 -27.73 47.98 -45.37
N GLY A 474 -27.73 46.71 -45.82
CA GLY A 474 -26.95 46.28 -46.98
C GLY A 474 -25.47 46.01 -46.69
N THR A 475 -25.03 46.08 -45.43
CA THR A 475 -23.63 45.85 -45.04
C THR A 475 -23.18 44.41 -45.28
N ASP A 476 -22.16 44.22 -46.13
CA ASP A 476 -21.55 42.91 -46.46
C ASP A 476 -20.27 42.61 -45.63
N TYR A 477 -20.23 43.09 -44.39
CA TYR A 477 -19.07 42.92 -43.51
C TYR A 477 -18.98 41.46 -43.01
N SER A 478 -17.90 40.77 -43.36
CA SER A 478 -17.68 39.35 -43.04
C SER A 478 -17.16 39.12 -41.62
N VAL A 479 -18.07 39.01 -40.65
CA VAL A 479 -17.72 38.81 -39.22
C VAL A 479 -17.06 37.46 -38.98
N MET A 480 -17.40 36.43 -39.78
CA MET A 480 -16.77 35.12 -39.69
C MET A 480 -15.30 35.13 -40.14
N GLU A 481 -14.97 35.85 -41.20
CA GLU A 481 -13.57 35.99 -41.64
C GLU A 481 -12.76 36.82 -40.65
N LEU A 482 -13.36 37.86 -40.07
CA LEU A 482 -12.77 38.62 -38.97
C LEU A 482 -12.46 37.72 -37.76
N GLN A 483 -13.38 36.83 -37.38
CA GLN A 483 -13.12 35.85 -36.32
C GLN A 483 -11.94 34.94 -36.66
N ARG A 484 -11.87 34.41 -37.88
CA ARG A 484 -10.76 33.54 -38.33
C ARG A 484 -9.44 34.27 -38.33
N ALA A 485 -9.42 35.54 -38.77
CA ALA A 485 -8.25 36.41 -38.76
C ALA A 485 -7.76 36.68 -37.33
N ILE A 486 -8.68 36.99 -36.41
CA ILE A 486 -8.35 37.17 -34.99
C ILE A 486 -7.79 35.86 -34.38
N ALA A 487 -8.39 34.72 -34.72
CA ALA A 487 -7.95 33.41 -34.21
C ALA A 487 -6.57 32.99 -34.77
N SER A 488 -6.26 33.34 -36.02
CA SER A 488 -5.00 32.98 -36.68
C SER A 488 -3.89 34.02 -36.49
N GLY A 489 -4.21 35.20 -35.94
CA GLY A 489 -3.29 36.33 -35.83
C GLY A 489 -2.98 37.00 -37.18
N VAL A 490 -3.68 36.62 -38.26
CA VAL A 490 -3.53 37.20 -39.59
C VAL A 490 -4.31 38.51 -39.65
N PRO A 491 -3.77 39.58 -40.26
CA PRO A 491 -4.51 40.82 -40.45
C PRO A 491 -5.80 40.58 -41.24
N PHE A 492 -6.92 41.10 -40.72
CA PHE A 492 -8.17 41.13 -41.46
C PHE A 492 -8.15 42.30 -42.45
N ILE A 493 -8.34 42.02 -43.74
CA ILE A 493 -8.50 43.03 -44.78
C ILE A 493 -9.98 43.05 -45.18
N SER A 494 -10.71 44.07 -44.73
CA SER A 494 -12.09 44.29 -45.15
C SER A 494 -12.11 44.76 -46.61
N HIS A 495 -12.73 43.99 -47.50
CA HIS A 495 -13.16 44.52 -48.79
C HIS A 495 -14.52 45.21 -48.61
N TYR A 496 -14.51 46.49 -48.18
CA TYR A 496 -15.32 47.61 -48.71
C TYR A 496 -15.36 48.79 -47.73
N LEU A 497 -14.87 49.94 -48.19
CA LEU A 497 -15.22 51.27 -47.68
C LEU A 497 -16.36 51.82 -48.55
N ASN A 498 -17.40 52.35 -47.90
CA ASN A 498 -18.38 53.29 -48.46
C ASN A 498 -19.11 52.87 -49.74
N SER A 499 -20.22 52.14 -49.59
CA SER A 499 -21.38 52.43 -50.46
C SER A 499 -22.66 52.46 -49.62
N ILE A 500 -22.96 53.65 -49.10
CA ILE A 500 -24.33 54.01 -48.73
C ILE A 500 -25.14 53.94 -50.03
N ARG A 501 -25.91 52.86 -50.23
CA ARG A 501 -27.00 52.87 -51.22
C ARG A 501 -28.26 53.34 -50.50
N ILE A 502 -28.63 54.58 -50.81
CA ILE A 502 -29.94 55.16 -50.55
C ILE A 502 -31.00 54.22 -51.14
N PHE A 503 -31.82 53.63 -50.28
CA PHE A 503 -33.18 53.22 -50.64
C PHE A 503 -34.10 53.61 -49.50
N ASN A 504 -34.48 54.89 -49.47
CA ASN A 504 -35.74 55.30 -48.86
C ASN A 504 -36.74 55.55 -49.99
N ALA A 505 -37.82 54.78 -49.90
CA ALA A 505 -39.14 54.97 -50.48
C ALA A 505 -39.42 56.37 -51.07
N SER A 506 -39.75 56.40 -52.36
CA SER A 506 -40.79 57.26 -52.89
C SER A 506 -41.96 56.37 -53.32
N SER A 507 -42.79 56.00 -52.34
CA SER A 507 -44.15 55.56 -52.59
C SER A 507 -45.05 56.18 -51.54
N LYS A 508 -45.65 57.33 -51.88
CA LYS A 508 -47.04 57.76 -51.61
C LYS A 508 -47.13 59.27 -51.81
N THR A 509 -47.84 59.69 -52.85
CA THR A 509 -49.22 60.21 -52.72
C THR A 509 -49.73 60.59 -54.11
N ASP A 510 -50.74 59.86 -54.59
CA ASP A 510 -51.78 60.44 -55.44
C ASP A 510 -52.66 61.38 -54.59
N ASP A 511 -53.34 62.31 -55.27
CA ASP A 511 -54.47 63.16 -54.86
C ASP A 511 -54.21 64.39 -53.97
N GLU A 512 -54.12 65.58 -54.59
CA GLU A 512 -55.18 66.61 -54.55
C GLU A 512 -54.85 67.82 -55.48
N MET A 513 -55.80 68.07 -56.42
CA MET A 513 -55.95 69.14 -57.44
C MET A 513 -55.05 69.17 -58.69
#